data_AF-A0A0F9D880-F1
#
_entry.id   AF-A0A0F9D880-F1
#
_cell.length_a   1.000
_cell.length_b   1.000
_cell.length_c   1.000
_cell.angle_alpha   90.00
_cell.angle_beta   90.00
_cell.angle_gamma   90.00
#
_symmetry.space_group_name_H-M   'P 1'
#
loop_
_entity.id
_entity.type
_entity.pdbx_description
1 polymer ?
#
loop_
_entity_poly.entity_id
_entity_poly.type
_entity_poly.pdbx_seq_one_letter_code
_entity_poly.pdbx_strand_id
1 'polypeptide(L)'
;RNSDVILLAVDLSDAPQVQAGLLLEQLQKWRITGKRVVIVGTKNDLLLTSEGASALSGSLLEGQITLSVSTSSEDGLDELREVVFIASEVIRVYSKEPGKEPDLMSPFTLPAGTTVIELAKKIHKDFVSNIKHARVWGSARIQGQKVQRDYALRDGDVVEIHL
;
A
#
# COMPACT_ATOMS: atom_id res chain seq x y z
N ARG A 1 10.70 13.18 -6.47
CA ARG A 1 10.02 11.87 -6.52
C ARG A 1 9.30 11.71 -5.19
N ASN A 2 7.95 11.71 -5.18
CA ASN A 2 7.19 11.46 -3.95
C ASN A 2 7.30 9.97 -3.64
N SER A 3 7.71 9.63 -2.42
CA SER A 3 7.55 8.29 -1.86
C SER A 3 6.21 8.20 -1.13
N ASP A 4 5.53 7.07 -1.22
CA ASP A 4 4.27 6.82 -0.51
C ASP A 4 4.54 6.18 0.87
N VAL A 5 5.62 5.41 0.97
CA VAL A 5 6.11 4.74 2.19
C VAL A 5 7.61 4.95 2.34
N ILE A 6 8.09 5.02 3.58
CA ILE A 6 9.51 5.00 3.92
C ILE A 6 9.81 3.71 4.69
N LEU A 7 10.78 2.95 4.17
CA LEU A 7 11.31 1.77 4.84
C LEU A 7 12.61 2.14 5.56
N LEU A 8 12.66 1.90 6.87
CA LEU A 8 13.87 2.07 7.68
C LEU A 8 14.42 0.70 8.04
N ALA A 9 15.49 0.28 7.38
CA ALA A 9 16.16 -0.98 7.69
C ALA A 9 17.13 -0.79 8.86
N VAL A 10 17.05 -1.67 9.85
CA VAL A 10 17.96 -1.72 11.02
C VAL A 10 18.55 -3.12 11.17
N ASP A 11 19.75 -3.23 11.70
CA ASP A 11 20.38 -4.51 11.99
C ASP A 11 19.92 -5.04 13.36
N LEU A 12 19.27 -6.20 13.39
CA LEU A 12 18.80 -6.79 14.65
C LEU A 12 19.94 -7.24 15.58
N SER A 13 21.15 -7.42 15.05
CA SER A 13 22.31 -7.85 15.82
C SER A 13 23.07 -6.70 16.49
N ASP A 14 22.72 -5.44 16.20
CA ASP A 14 23.48 -4.27 16.66
C ASP A 14 22.57 -3.13 17.16
N ALA A 15 22.08 -3.24 18.40
CA ALA A 15 21.28 -2.19 19.06
C ALA A 15 20.18 -1.56 18.14
N PRO A 16 19.25 -2.37 17.58
CA PRO A 16 18.30 -1.93 16.56
C PRO A 16 17.42 -0.75 16.98
N GLN A 17 17.08 -0.66 18.28
CA GLN A 17 16.33 0.45 18.86
C GLN A 17 17.07 1.80 18.76
N VAL A 18 18.39 1.78 18.90
CA VAL A 18 19.22 3.00 18.77
C VAL A 18 19.30 3.39 17.30
N GLN A 19 19.51 2.42 16.41
CA GLN A 19 19.51 2.67 14.97
C GLN A 19 18.18 3.29 14.50
N ALA A 20 17.06 2.70 14.92
CA ALA A 20 15.73 3.19 14.58
C ALA A 20 15.51 4.63 15.08
N GLY A 21 15.88 4.92 16.33
CA GLY A 21 15.78 6.27 16.91
C GLY A 21 16.58 7.31 16.12
N LEU A 22 17.83 7.00 15.77
CA LEU A 22 18.69 7.89 14.99
C LEU A 22 18.13 8.14 13.58
N LEU A 23 17.60 7.11 12.92
CA LEU A 23 16.96 7.25 11.60
C LEU A 23 15.70 8.12 11.65
N LEU A 24 14.86 7.94 12.67
CA LEU A 24 13.67 8.75 12.87
C LEU A 24 14.01 10.22 13.15
N GLU A 25 15.01 10.49 14.00
CA GLU A 25 15.53 11.84 14.20
C GLU A 25 16.04 12.46 12.90
N GLN A 26 16.70 11.66 12.06
CA GLN A 26 17.22 12.13 10.78
C GLN A 26 16.09 12.53 9.81
N LEU A 27 15.00 11.74 9.75
CA LEU A 27 13.81 12.09 8.97
C LEU A 27 13.21 13.43 9.45
N GLN A 28 13.15 13.65 10.77
CA GLN A 28 12.68 14.92 11.32
C GLN A 28 13.60 16.10 10.94
N LYS A 29 14.92 15.93 11.04
CA LYS A 29 15.91 16.94 10.64
C LYS A 29 15.77 17.32 9.16
N TRP A 30 15.49 16.34 8.30
CA TRP A 30 15.22 16.56 6.88
C TRP A 30 13.81 17.07 6.58
N ARG A 31 12.96 17.25 7.60
CA ARG A 31 11.56 17.67 7.46
C ARG A 31 10.75 16.73 6.57
N ILE A 32 11.06 15.44 6.62
CA ILE A 32 10.28 14.39 5.94
C ILE A 32 9.13 14.01 6.88
N THR A 33 7.96 14.61 6.66
CA THR A 33 6.78 14.46 7.53
C THR A 33 5.58 13.91 6.75
N GLY A 34 4.61 13.33 7.46
CA GLY A 34 3.35 12.87 6.87
C GLY A 34 3.47 11.64 5.97
N LYS A 35 4.60 10.92 6.05
CA LYS A 35 4.82 9.65 5.35
C LYS A 35 4.66 8.49 6.33
N ARG A 36 4.07 7.39 5.85
CA ARG A 36 4.04 6.13 6.60
C ARG A 36 5.48 5.59 6.68
N VAL A 37 5.89 5.21 7.88
CA VAL A 37 7.21 4.64 8.15
C VAL A 37 7.03 3.21 8.60
N VAL A 38 7.72 2.29 7.93
CA VAL A 38 7.81 0.87 8.31
C VAL A 38 9.26 0.59 8.69
N ILE A 39 9.48 0.08 9.89
CA ILE A 39 10.83 -0.26 10.37
C ILE A 39 11.06 -1.75 10.17
N VAL A 40 12.16 -2.11 9.53
CA VAL A 40 12.47 -3.48 9.15
C VAL A 40 13.76 -3.90 9.85
N GLY A 41 13.64 -4.79 10.83
CA GLY A 41 14.76 -5.49 11.42
C GLY A 41 15.31 -6.52 10.43
N THR A 42 16.57 -6.40 10.07
CA THR A 42 17.26 -7.29 9.14
C THR A 42 18.11 -8.31 9.89
N LYS A 43 18.52 -9.37 9.18
CA LYS A 43 19.40 -10.44 9.66
C LYS A 43 18.79 -11.29 10.77
N ASN A 44 17.47 -11.53 10.73
CA ASN A 44 16.79 -12.36 11.73
C ASN A 44 17.27 -13.84 11.74
N ASP A 45 18.06 -14.24 10.75
CA ASP A 45 18.74 -15.54 10.68
C ASP A 45 19.94 -15.67 11.62
N LEU A 46 20.46 -14.57 12.15
CA LEU A 46 21.58 -14.60 13.10
C LEU A 46 21.11 -15.00 14.50
N LEU A 47 21.99 -15.70 15.22
CA LEU A 47 21.78 -16.05 16.63
C LEU A 47 21.61 -14.78 17.49
N LEU A 48 20.79 -14.87 18.54
CA LEU A 48 20.54 -13.81 19.53
C LEU A 48 19.79 -12.56 19.00
N THR A 49 19.27 -12.59 17.77
CA THR A 49 18.47 -11.48 17.21
C THR A 49 17.06 -11.38 17.78
N SER A 50 16.59 -12.40 18.51
CA SER A 50 15.31 -12.37 19.23
C SER A 50 15.28 -11.29 20.32
N GLU A 51 16.40 -11.04 20.98
CA GLU A 51 16.55 -9.94 21.95
C GLU A 51 16.49 -8.59 21.24
N GLY A 52 17.19 -8.45 20.12
CA GLY A 52 17.16 -7.24 19.28
C GLY A 52 15.76 -6.94 18.75
N ALA A 53 15.04 -7.96 18.25
CA ALA A 53 13.66 -7.83 17.79
C ALA A 53 12.73 -7.39 18.93
N SER A 54 12.87 -8.00 20.11
CA SER A 54 12.07 -7.64 21.29
C SER A 54 12.36 -6.21 21.77
N ALA A 55 13.63 -5.80 21.78
CA ALA A 55 14.05 -4.44 22.12
C ALA A 55 13.53 -3.41 21.13
N LEU A 56 13.56 -3.73 19.83
CA LEU A 56 13.01 -2.88 18.79
C LEU A 56 11.50 -2.72 19.00
N SER A 57 10.75 -3.82 19.11
CA SER A 57 9.30 -3.81 19.32
C SER A 57 8.88 -3.04 20.59
N GLY A 58 9.62 -3.17 21.69
CA GLY A 58 9.32 -2.48 22.96
C GLY A 58 9.63 -0.98 22.96
N SER A 59 10.44 -0.50 22.02
CA SER A 59 10.89 0.91 21.95
C SER A 59 10.03 1.81 21.07
N LEU A 60 9.11 1.24 20.30
CA LEU A 60 8.35 1.98 19.30
C LEU A 60 7.15 2.70 19.92
N LEU A 61 6.80 3.84 19.33
CA LEU A 61 5.55 4.53 19.62
C LEU A 61 4.37 3.80 18.96
N GLU A 62 3.17 3.93 19.54
CA GLU A 62 1.94 3.39 18.98
C GLU A 62 1.78 3.78 17.50
N GLY A 63 1.59 2.79 16.63
CA GLY A 63 1.33 2.98 15.20
C GLY A 63 2.53 2.80 14.27
N GLN A 64 3.73 2.50 14.78
CA GLN A 64 4.87 2.07 13.95
C GLN A 64 4.79 0.56 13.70
N ILE A 65 4.92 0.16 12.43
CA ILE A 65 4.94 -1.25 12.04
C ILE A 65 6.39 -1.73 12.04
N THR A 66 6.68 -2.79 12.78
CA THR A 66 7.96 -3.49 12.74
C THR A 66 7.83 -4.90 12.24
N LEU A 67 8.74 -5.26 11.33
CA LEU A 67 8.91 -6.61 10.83
C LEU A 67 10.36 -7.04 11.00
N SER A 68 10.58 -8.33 11.16
CA SER A 68 11.92 -8.94 11.13
C SER A 68 12.05 -9.78 9.86
N VAL A 69 13.15 -9.62 9.13
CA VAL A 69 13.42 -10.33 7.88
C VAL A 69 14.84 -10.85 7.82
N SER A 70 15.06 -11.85 6.98
CA SER A 70 16.37 -12.21 6.46
C SER A 70 16.33 -12.19 4.94
N THR A 71 17.26 -11.45 4.35
CA THR A 71 17.49 -11.50 2.91
C THR A 71 18.22 -12.76 2.47
N SER A 72 18.87 -13.46 3.41
CA SER A 72 19.66 -14.67 3.13
C SER A 72 18.79 -15.92 3.11
N SER A 73 17.87 -16.05 4.08
CA SER A 73 16.92 -17.18 4.15
C SER A 73 15.57 -16.88 3.50
N GLU A 74 15.37 -15.65 3.02
CA GLU A 74 14.10 -15.12 2.51
C GLU A 74 12.97 -15.03 3.55
N ASP A 75 13.28 -15.31 4.82
CA ASP A 75 12.32 -15.26 5.92
C ASP A 75 11.76 -13.84 6.12
N GLY A 76 10.45 -13.75 6.32
CA GLY A 76 9.72 -12.49 6.51
C GLY A 76 9.58 -11.59 5.26
N LEU A 77 10.16 -11.93 4.11
CA LEU A 77 10.10 -11.07 2.92
C LEU A 77 8.70 -10.98 2.29
N ASP A 78 7.91 -12.06 2.35
CA ASP A 78 6.54 -12.02 1.84
C ASP A 78 5.63 -11.15 2.71
N GLU A 79 5.75 -11.26 4.03
CA GLU A 79 5.04 -10.36 4.96
C GLU A 79 5.45 -8.90 4.75
N LEU A 80 6.74 -8.63 4.51
CA LEU A 80 7.22 -7.30 4.17
C LEU A 80 6.56 -6.75 2.90
N ARG A 81 6.39 -7.56 1.85
CA ARG A 81 5.71 -7.14 0.62
C ARG A 81 4.26 -6.75 0.90
N GLU A 82 3.54 -7.54 1.70
CA GLU A 82 2.16 -7.27 2.08
C GLU A 82 2.04 -5.97 2.90
N VAL A 83 2.89 -5.79 3.90
CA VAL A 83 2.90 -4.59 4.74
C VAL A 83 3.24 -3.35 3.93
N VAL A 84 4.20 -3.41 3.01
CA VAL A 84 4.53 -2.27 2.12
C VAL A 84 3.34 -1.92 1.23
N PHE A 85 2.65 -2.91 0.67
CA PHE A 85 1.46 -2.68 -0.16
C PHE A 85 0.35 -2.00 0.66
N ILE A 86 0.04 -2.53 1.85
CA ILE A 86 -0.98 -1.95 2.75
C ILE A 86 -0.58 -0.53 3.18
N ALA A 87 0.66 -0.32 3.60
CA ALA A 87 1.16 0.97 4.05
C ALA A 87 1.18 2.02 2.95
N SER A 88 1.26 1.60 1.67
CA SER A 88 1.21 2.51 0.53
C SER A 88 -0.18 3.08 0.26
N GLU A 89 -1.21 2.54 0.91
CA GLU A 89 -2.62 2.97 0.74
C GLU A 89 -3.01 3.06 -0.73
N VAL A 90 -2.59 2.07 -1.55
CA VAL A 90 -2.96 1.95 -2.96
C VAL A 90 -3.98 0.84 -3.16
N ILE A 91 -4.76 0.96 -4.24
CA ILE A 91 -5.74 -0.02 -4.69
C ILE A 91 -5.48 -0.36 -6.16
N ARG A 92 -5.73 -1.61 -6.53
CA ARG A 92 -5.76 -2.10 -7.90
C ARG A 92 -7.21 -2.13 -8.36
N VAL A 93 -7.50 -1.45 -9.46
CA VAL A 93 -8.83 -1.45 -10.07
C VAL A 93 -8.72 -1.91 -11.51
N TYR A 94 -9.56 -2.87 -11.88
CA TYR A 94 -9.55 -3.51 -13.19
C TYR A 94 -10.62 -2.89 -14.09
N SER A 95 -10.29 -2.58 -15.33
CA SER A 95 -11.26 -2.06 -16.30
C SER A 95 -11.98 -3.19 -17.02
N LYS A 96 -13.25 -2.97 -17.31
CA LYS A 96 -14.07 -3.84 -18.14
C LYS A 96 -14.79 -3.01 -19.20
N GLU A 97 -14.70 -3.44 -20.45
CA GLU A 97 -15.50 -2.86 -21.52
C GLU A 97 -16.91 -3.49 -21.54
N PRO A 98 -17.97 -2.71 -21.88
CA PRO A 98 -19.31 -3.25 -22.06
C PRO A 98 -19.33 -4.42 -23.03
N GLY A 99 -19.85 -5.56 -22.55
CA GLY A 99 -19.96 -6.79 -23.33
C GLY A 99 -18.66 -7.60 -23.50
N LYS A 100 -17.55 -7.18 -22.90
CA LYS A 100 -16.29 -7.94 -22.87
C LYS A 100 -15.96 -8.44 -21.47
N GLU A 101 -15.05 -9.41 -21.40
CA GLU A 101 -14.42 -9.83 -20.14
C GLU A 101 -13.54 -8.72 -19.56
N PRO A 102 -13.37 -8.66 -18.23
CA PRO A 102 -12.47 -7.69 -17.60
C PRO A 102 -11.00 -7.97 -17.92
N ASP A 103 -10.21 -6.91 -18.06
CA ASP A 103 -8.75 -7.04 -18.11
C ASP A 103 -8.20 -7.20 -16.69
N LEU A 104 -7.84 -8.43 -16.32
CA LEU A 104 -7.26 -8.76 -15.01
C LEU A 104 -5.72 -8.72 -15.00
N MET A 105 -5.10 -8.46 -16.15
CA MET A 105 -3.64 -8.43 -16.30
C MET A 105 -3.08 -7.02 -16.10
N SER A 106 -3.85 -5.99 -16.42
CA SER A 106 -3.40 -4.59 -16.40
C SER A 106 -4.26 -3.71 -15.49
N PRO A 107 -4.15 -3.83 -14.14
CA PRO A 107 -4.91 -2.98 -13.24
C PRO A 107 -4.40 -1.53 -13.28
N PHE A 108 -5.32 -0.61 -12.98
CA PHE A 108 -4.98 0.75 -12.57
C PHE A 108 -4.57 0.73 -11.09
N THR A 109 -3.34 1.13 -10.80
CA THR A 109 -2.88 1.38 -9.42
C THR A 109 -3.20 2.82 -9.03
N LEU A 110 -4.10 2.99 -8.06
CA LEU A 110 -4.66 4.28 -7.65
C LEU A 110 -4.54 4.44 -6.13
N PRO A 111 -4.53 5.67 -5.59
CA PRO A 111 -4.68 5.88 -4.14
C PRO A 111 -5.99 5.29 -3.62
N ALA A 112 -5.99 4.76 -2.41
CA ALA A 112 -7.19 4.29 -1.72
C ALA A 112 -8.20 5.43 -1.58
N GLY A 113 -9.49 5.11 -1.74
CA GLY A 113 -10.57 6.10 -1.75
C GLY A 113 -10.77 6.81 -3.08
N THR A 114 -9.96 6.51 -4.11
CA THR A 114 -10.20 7.01 -5.47
C THR A 114 -11.61 6.65 -5.93
N THR A 115 -12.29 7.61 -6.54
CA THR A 115 -13.67 7.49 -7.01
C THR A 115 -13.76 7.05 -8.47
N VAL A 116 -14.94 6.59 -8.89
CA VAL A 116 -15.23 6.24 -10.29
C VAL A 116 -14.88 7.37 -11.27
N ILE A 117 -15.17 8.63 -10.93
CA ILE A 117 -14.88 9.78 -11.81
C ILE A 117 -13.38 10.03 -11.96
N GLU A 118 -12.60 9.78 -10.90
CA GLU A 118 -11.15 9.92 -10.92
C GLU A 118 -10.48 8.80 -11.73
N LEU A 119 -11.00 7.56 -11.63
CA LEU A 119 -10.61 6.47 -12.53
C LEU A 119 -10.96 6.81 -13.98
N ALA A 120 -12.17 7.32 -14.24
CA ALA A 120 -12.59 7.72 -15.58
C ALA A 120 -11.61 8.74 -16.20
N LYS A 121 -11.18 9.74 -15.41
CA LYS A 121 -10.18 10.74 -15.80
C LYS A 121 -8.82 10.12 -16.14
N LYS A 122 -8.42 9.05 -15.44
CA LYS A 122 -7.17 8.30 -15.71
C LYS A 122 -7.24 7.51 -17.00
N ILE A 123 -8.41 6.98 -17.36
CA ILE A 123 -8.64 6.27 -18.62
C ILE A 123 -8.65 7.26 -19.79
N HIS A 124 -9.53 8.26 -19.74
CA HIS A 124 -9.59 9.30 -20.77
C HIS A 124 -10.32 10.56 -20.26
N LYS A 125 -9.84 11.75 -20.65
CA LYS A 125 -10.41 13.03 -20.19
C LYS A 125 -11.90 13.18 -20.56
N ASP A 126 -12.29 12.71 -21.74
CA ASP A 126 -13.67 12.81 -22.23
C ASP A 126 -14.68 11.97 -21.44
N PHE A 127 -14.22 11.00 -20.66
CA PHE A 127 -15.13 10.19 -19.85
C PHE A 127 -15.71 10.99 -18.69
N VAL A 128 -14.97 11.97 -18.18
CA VAL A 128 -15.41 12.80 -17.05
C VAL A 128 -16.66 13.60 -17.39
N SER A 129 -16.73 14.15 -18.61
CA SER A 129 -17.87 14.95 -19.07
C SER A 129 -19.07 14.12 -19.51
N ASN A 130 -18.84 12.87 -19.93
CA ASN A 130 -19.87 12.05 -20.58
C ASN A 130 -20.38 10.89 -19.71
N ILE A 131 -19.73 10.56 -18.59
CA ILE A 131 -20.13 9.40 -17.78
C ILE A 131 -21.56 9.55 -17.25
N LYS A 132 -22.41 8.57 -17.57
CA LYS A 132 -23.78 8.44 -17.03
C LYS A 132 -23.79 7.65 -15.72
N HIS A 133 -23.02 6.56 -15.68
CA HIS A 133 -22.86 5.70 -14.50
C HIS A 133 -21.71 4.72 -14.71
N ALA A 134 -21.39 3.94 -13.68
CA ALA A 134 -20.55 2.76 -13.81
C ALA A 134 -21.24 1.53 -13.23
N ARG A 135 -20.74 0.35 -13.60
CA ARG A 135 -21.04 -0.90 -12.92
C ARG A 135 -19.78 -1.41 -12.23
N VAL A 136 -19.95 -1.92 -11.02
CA VAL A 136 -18.84 -2.40 -10.18
C VAL A 136 -19.06 -3.87 -9.79
N TRP A 137 -17.99 -4.65 -9.86
CA TRP A 137 -17.88 -5.99 -9.30
C TRP A 137 -16.75 -5.99 -8.25
N GLY A 138 -16.83 -6.89 -7.28
CA GLY A 138 -15.92 -6.90 -6.11
C GLY A 138 -16.57 -6.29 -4.89
N SER A 139 -16.21 -5.05 -4.54
CA SER A 139 -16.65 -4.37 -3.31
C SER A 139 -18.12 -3.98 -3.27
N ALA A 140 -18.77 -3.92 -4.43
CA ALA A 140 -20.19 -3.63 -4.52
C ALA A 140 -21.01 -4.75 -3.86
N ARG A 141 -22.11 -4.38 -3.20
CA ARG A 141 -22.99 -5.35 -2.51
C ARG A 141 -23.59 -6.36 -3.48
N ILE A 142 -23.83 -5.94 -4.72
CA ILE A 142 -24.38 -6.77 -5.79
C ILE A 142 -23.39 -6.73 -6.96
N GLN A 143 -23.08 -7.88 -7.54
CA GLN A 143 -22.17 -7.98 -8.68
C GLN A 143 -22.77 -7.25 -9.90
N GLY A 144 -22.01 -6.33 -10.49
CA GLY A 144 -22.47 -5.47 -11.58
C GLY A 144 -23.44 -4.38 -11.12
N GLN A 145 -23.44 -4.02 -9.84
CA GLN A 145 -24.27 -2.95 -9.30
C GLN A 145 -23.97 -1.64 -10.02
N LYS A 146 -25.03 -0.95 -10.46
CA LYS A 146 -24.94 0.42 -10.96
C LYS A 146 -24.60 1.37 -9.81
N VAL A 147 -23.51 2.11 -9.96
CA VAL A 147 -23.03 3.10 -9.00
C VAL A 147 -22.90 4.48 -9.65
N GLN A 148 -22.89 5.51 -8.82
CA GLN A 148 -22.70 6.90 -9.23
C GLN A 148 -21.21 7.22 -9.37
N ARG A 149 -20.92 8.37 -9.98
CA ARG A 149 -19.56 8.83 -10.30
C ARG A 149 -18.67 9.09 -9.07
N ASP A 150 -19.27 9.31 -7.91
CA ASP A 150 -18.64 9.57 -6.62
C ASP A 150 -18.43 8.30 -5.77
N TYR A 151 -18.82 7.12 -6.28
CA TYR A 151 -18.57 5.86 -5.60
C TYR A 151 -17.07 5.64 -5.39
N ALA A 152 -16.68 5.42 -4.13
CA ALA A 152 -15.30 5.15 -3.73
C ALA A 152 -14.95 3.68 -4.02
N LEU A 153 -13.90 3.49 -4.83
CA LEU A 153 -13.42 2.18 -5.25
C LEU A 153 -12.55 1.52 -4.17
N ARG A 154 -12.46 0.19 -4.24
CA ARG A 154 -11.60 -0.63 -3.37
C ARG A 154 -10.64 -1.50 -4.17
N ASP A 155 -9.61 -2.02 -3.51
CA ASP A 155 -8.68 -2.96 -4.12
C ASP A 155 -9.43 -4.20 -4.64
N GLY A 156 -9.12 -4.60 -5.87
CA GLY A 156 -9.77 -5.73 -6.53
C GLY A 156 -11.03 -5.38 -7.32
N ASP A 157 -11.53 -4.14 -7.26
CA ASP A 157 -12.76 -3.78 -7.97
C ASP A 157 -12.57 -3.89 -9.48
N VAL A 158 -13.60 -4.41 -10.16
CA VAL A 158 -13.74 -4.34 -11.61
C VAL A 158 -14.76 -3.26 -11.93
N VAL A 159 -14.45 -2.38 -12.89
CA VAL A 159 -15.29 -1.22 -13.23
C VAL A 159 -15.59 -1.20 -14.73
N GLU A 160 -16.86 -1.15 -15.07
CA GLU A 160 -17.37 -0.90 -16.42
C GLU A 160 -18.00 0.49 -16.47
N ILE A 161 -17.40 1.38 -17.27
CA ILE A 161 -17.86 2.78 -17.42
C ILE A 161 -18.90 2.87 -18.53
N HIS A 162 -20.01 3.54 -18.25
CA HIS A 162 -21.04 3.86 -19.24
C HIS A 162 -21.13 5.37 -19.46
N LEU A 163 -20.89 5.78 -20.70
CA LEU A 163 -21.05 7.15 -21.20
C LEU A 163 -22.50 7.44 -21.62
#